data_AF-H6ACY6-F1
#
_entry.id   AF-H6ACY6-F1
#
_cell.length_a   1.000
_cell.length_b   1.000
_cell.length_c   1.000
_cell.angle_alpha   90.00
_cell.angle_beta   90.00
_cell.angle_gamma   90.00
#
_symmetry.space_group_name_H-M   'P 1'
#
loop_
_entity.id
_entity.type
_entity.pdbx_description
1 polymer ?
#
loop_
_entity_poly.entity_id
_entity_poly.type
_entity_poly.pdbx_seq_one_letter_code
_entity_poly.pdbx_strand_id
1 'polypeptide(L)'
;MADEPVSTSDQVRTAVAALIGTAPHDIPGDANLVFLGLGSLDVMRLSSRWRREGLPVEFEVLTADPTIDSWARHLDSLRPRSN
;
A
#
# COMPACT_ATOMS: atom_id res chain seq x y z
N MET A 1 -14.79 19.48 8.62
CA MET A 1 -13.85 19.01 7.60
C MET A 1 -14.31 17.62 7.24
N ALA A 2 -14.90 17.46 6.05
CA ALA A 2 -15.55 16.23 5.64
C ALA A 2 -14.53 15.09 5.63
N ASP A 3 -14.91 13.97 6.23
CA ASP A 3 -14.22 12.69 6.07
C ASP A 3 -14.45 12.27 4.61
N GLU A 4 -13.59 12.72 3.69
CA GLU A 4 -13.58 12.19 2.34
C GLU A 4 -13.29 10.69 2.43
N PRO A 5 -13.98 9.84 1.64
CA PRO A 5 -13.72 8.41 1.65
C PRO A 5 -12.23 8.19 1.33
N VAL A 6 -11.48 7.72 2.34
CA VAL A 6 -10.04 7.51 2.22
C VAL A 6 -9.79 6.52 1.08
N SER A 7 -9.12 6.98 0.02
CA SER A 7 -8.83 6.15 -1.15
C SER A 7 -7.95 4.96 -0.77
N THR A 8 -7.97 3.90 -1.57
CA THR A 8 -7.05 2.76 -1.37
C THR A 8 -5.59 3.24 -1.41
N SER A 9 -5.25 4.20 -2.27
CA SER A 9 -3.92 4.81 -2.33
C SER A 9 -3.55 5.52 -1.02
N ASP A 10 -4.46 6.26 -0.40
CA ASP A 10 -4.18 6.94 0.87
C ASP A 10 -4.02 5.96 2.04
N GLN A 11 -4.78 4.86 2.03
CA GLN A 11 -4.61 3.77 3.00
C GLN A 11 -3.21 3.13 2.87
N VAL A 12 -2.79 2.81 1.64
CA VAL A 12 -1.46 2.25 1.35
C VAL A 12 -0.38 3.23 1.77
N ARG A 13 -0.49 4.49 1.34
CA ARG A 13 0.45 5.57 1.66
C ARG A 13 0.61 5.76 3.15
N THR A 14 -0.49 5.76 3.90
CA THR A 14 -0.46 5.84 5.37
C THR A 14 0.24 4.64 6.00
N ALA A 15 -0.02 3.43 5.50
CA ALA A 15 0.62 2.22 6.00
C ALA A 15 2.13 2.20 5.74
N VAL A 16 2.56 2.67 4.57
CA VAL A 16 3.98 2.77 4.19
C VAL A 16 4.69 3.88 4.96
N ALA A 17 4.08 5.06 5.07
CA ALA A 17 4.61 6.19 5.83
C ALA A 17 4.90 5.83 7.29
N ALA A 18 4.01 5.05 7.92
CA ALA A 18 4.20 4.56 9.28
C ALA A 18 5.40 3.60 9.44
N LEU A 19 5.81 2.90 8.38
CA LEU A 19 6.94 1.97 8.40
C LEU A 19 8.27 2.68 8.15
N ILE A 20 8.29 3.66 7.24
CA ILE A 20 9.48 4.43 6.88
C ILE A 20 9.73 5.58 7.87
N GLY A 21 8.69 6.05 8.57
CA GLY A 21 8.78 7.16 9.51
C GLY A 21 8.73 8.54 8.85
N THR A 22 7.99 8.67 7.74
CA THR A 22 7.78 9.94 7.01
C THR A 22 6.31 10.35 7.01
N ALA A 23 5.98 11.54 6.53
CA ALA A 23 4.60 11.95 6.36
C ALA A 23 3.99 11.31 5.10
N PRO A 24 2.71 10.90 5.11
CA PRO A 24 2.05 10.30 3.94
C PRO A 24 2.15 11.19 2.69
N HIS A 25 1.95 12.51 2.84
CA HIS A 25 1.97 13.47 1.74
C HIS A 25 3.36 13.65 1.09
N ASP A 26 4.42 13.23 1.76
CA ASP A 26 5.79 13.26 1.23
C ASP A 26 6.13 12.06 0.35
N ILE A 27 5.19 11.11 0.18
CA ILE A 27 5.37 9.90 -0.63
C ILE A 27 4.60 10.06 -1.96
N PRO A 28 5.31 10.31 -3.09
CA PRO A 28 4.70 10.33 -4.41
C PRO A 28 4.08 8.97 -4.76
N GLY A 29 3.02 8.99 -5.57
CA GLY A 29 2.29 7.78 -5.97
C GLY A 29 3.13 6.77 -6.76
N ASP A 30 4.00 7.31 -7.60
CA ASP A 30 4.87 6.62 -8.56
C ASP A 30 6.31 6.41 -8.04
N ALA A 31 6.63 6.92 -6.84
CA ALA A 31 7.94 6.76 -6.26
C ALA A 31 8.20 5.30 -5.87
N ASN A 32 9.40 4.81 -6.20
CA ASN A 32 9.85 3.51 -5.75
C ASN A 32 10.14 3.55 -4.25
N LEU A 33 9.31 2.85 -3.48
CA LEU A 33 9.31 2.85 -2.02
C LEU A 33 10.59 2.26 -1.43
N VAL A 34 11.30 1.40 -2.16
CA VAL A 34 12.58 0.84 -1.72
C VAL A 34 13.64 1.95 -1.62
N PHE A 35 13.64 2.91 -2.55
CA PHE A 35 14.53 4.06 -2.48
C PHE A 35 14.16 5.04 -1.36
N LEU A 36 12.90 5.01 -0.90
CA LEU A 36 12.45 5.78 0.26
C LEU A 36 12.75 5.09 1.60
N GLY A 37 13.31 3.87 1.58
CA GLY A 37 13.69 3.14 2.78
C GLY A 37 12.77 1.97 3.16
N LEU A 38 11.83 1.59 2.29
CA LEU A 38 10.99 0.41 2.52
C LEU A 38 11.80 -0.88 2.31
N GLY A 39 11.94 -1.70 3.36
CA GLY A 39 12.65 -2.97 3.28
C GLY A 39 11.75 -4.15 2.92
N SER A 40 12.34 -5.27 2.48
CA SER A 40 11.58 -6.50 2.15
C SER A 40 10.78 -7.04 3.35
N LEU A 41 11.30 -6.90 4.57
CA LEU A 41 10.58 -7.28 5.79
C LEU A 41 9.32 -6.44 5.99
N ASP A 42 9.33 -5.17 5.62
CA ASP A 42 8.18 -4.27 5.70
C ASP A 42 7.11 -4.67 4.68
N VAL A 43 7.53 -5.02 3.46
CA VAL A 43 6.63 -5.57 2.43
C VAL A 43 6.00 -6.89 2.90
N MET A 44 6.78 -7.78 3.54
CA MET A 44 6.23 -9.02 4.13
C MET A 44 5.21 -8.74 5.24
N ARG A 45 5.47 -7.75 6.10
CA ARG A 45 4.54 -7.34 7.17
C ARG A 45 3.24 -6.77 6.60
N LEU A 46 3.32 -5.90 5.61
CA LEU A 46 2.16 -5.32 4.92
C LEU A 46 1.34 -6.39 4.20
N SER A 47 1.98 -7.24 3.42
CA SER A 47 1.28 -8.33 2.72
C SER A 47 0.56 -9.27 3.68
N SER A 48 1.21 -9.64 4.79
CA SER A 48 0.60 -10.47 5.84
C SER A 48 -0.56 -9.76 6.53
N ARG A 49 -0.49 -8.44 6.72
CA ARG A 49 -1.59 -7.64 7.27
C ARG A 49 -2.81 -7.65 6.35
N TRP A 50 -2.65 -7.29 5.07
CA TRP A 50 -3.76 -7.26 4.12
C TRP A 50 -4.40 -8.63 3.92
N ARG A 51 -3.61 -9.72 3.92
CA ARG A 51 -4.14 -11.09 3.90
C ARG A 51 -5.05 -11.40 5.08
N ARG A 52 -4.71 -10.93 6.29
CA ARG A 52 -5.58 -11.07 7.47
C ARG A 52 -6.84 -10.22 7.38
N GLU A 53 -6.80 -9.13 6.63
CA GLU A 53 -7.96 -8.27 6.32
C GLU A 53 -8.82 -8.85 5.17
N GLY A 54 -8.51 -10.04 4.67
CA GLY A 54 -9.26 -10.72 3.61
C GLY A 54 -8.86 -10.36 2.19
N LEU A 55 -7.78 -9.59 2.02
CA LEU A 55 -7.23 -9.22 0.71
C LEU A 55 -6.07 -10.16 0.36
N PRO A 56 -6.21 -11.10 -0.59
CA PRO A 56 -5.20 -12.10 -0.91
C PRO A 56 -4.05 -11.50 -1.74
N VAL A 57 -3.37 -10.50 -1.19
CA VAL A 57 -2.26 -9.80 -1.84
C VAL A 57 -1.06 -10.73 -2.06
N GLU A 58 -0.41 -10.57 -3.21
CA GLU A 58 0.76 -11.35 -3.59
C GLU A 58 2.05 -10.56 -3.34
N PHE A 59 2.96 -11.14 -2.57
CA PHE A 59 4.25 -10.50 -2.27
C PHE A 59 5.05 -10.22 -3.55
N GLU A 60 5.04 -11.15 -4.50
CA GLU A 60 5.74 -11.01 -5.78
C GLU A 60 5.28 -9.76 -6.55
N VAL A 61 3.96 -9.54 -6.60
CA VAL A 61 3.36 -8.33 -7.20
C VAL A 61 3.83 -7.07 -6.48
N LEU A 62 3.83 -7.07 -5.14
CA LEU A 62 4.27 -5.92 -4.36
C LEU A 62 5.75 -5.59 -4.57
N THR A 63 6.60 -6.61 -4.71
CA THR A 63 8.04 -6.42 -4.92
C THR A 63 8.40 -6.09 -6.36
N ALA A 64 7.60 -6.51 -7.33
CA ALA A 64 7.84 -6.24 -8.76
C ALA A 64 7.69 -4.75 -9.10
N ASP A 65 6.71 -4.09 -8.47
CA ASP A 65 6.44 -2.67 -8.64
C ASP A 65 6.10 -2.04 -7.26
N PRO A 66 7.12 -1.68 -6.47
CA PRO A 66 6.97 -1.19 -5.11
C PRO A 66 6.59 0.30 -5.12
N THR A 67 5.46 0.64 -5.71
CA THR A 67 4.91 2.00 -5.78
C THR A 67 3.52 2.04 -5.16
N ILE A 68 3.13 3.20 -4.61
CA ILE A 68 1.79 3.36 -4.00
C ILE A 68 0.70 3.10 -5.03
N ASP A 69 0.86 3.63 -6.24
CA ASP A 69 -0.14 3.52 -7.30
C ASP A 69 -0.33 2.08 -7.78
N SER A 70 0.75 1.29 -7.85
CA SER A 70 0.65 -0.12 -8.23
C SER A 70 0.00 -0.96 -7.15
N TRP A 71 0.39 -0.76 -5.90
CA TRP A 71 -0.16 -1.47 -4.76
C TRP A 71 -1.64 -1.15 -4.54
N ALA A 72 -2.02 0.12 -4.67
CA ALA A 72 -3.40 0.56 -4.57
C ALA A 72 -4.28 -0.07 -5.65
N ARG A 73 -3.83 -0.07 -6.91
CA ARG A 73 -4.53 -0.75 -8.02
C ARG A 73 -4.68 -2.24 -7.77
N HIS A 74 -3.64 -2.90 -7.28
CA HIS A 74 -3.70 -4.32 -6.97
C HIS A 74 -4.70 -4.60 -5.83
N LEU A 75 -4.63 -3.88 -4.71
CA LEU A 75 -5.57 -4.06 -3.61
C LEU A 75 -7.02 -3.75 -4.01
N ASP A 76 -7.24 -2.73 -4.85
CA ASP A 76 -8.56 -2.40 -5.37
C ASP A 76 -9.11 -3.51 -6.27
N SER A 77 -8.25 -4.16 -7.06
CA SER A 77 -8.64 -5.32 -7.88
C SER A 77 -9.04 -6.55 -7.05
N LEU A 78 -8.53 -6.65 -5.81
CA LEU A 78 -8.84 -7.74 -4.87
C LEU A 78 -10.10 -7.47 -4.05
N ARG A 79 -10.56 -6.22 -3.99
CA ARG A 79 -11.78 -5.88 -3.24
C ARG A 79 -12.98 -6.48 -3.97
N PRO A 80 -13.88 -7.19 -3.24
CA PRO A 80 -15.10 -7.67 -3.84
C PRO A 80 -15.90 -6.47 -4.34
N ARG A 81 -16.24 -6.46 -5.63
CA ARG A 81 -17.21 -5.52 -6.17
C ARG A 81 -18.55 -5.87 -5.55
N SER A 82 -18.93 -5.16 -4.49
CA SER A 82 -20.27 -5.21 -3.95
C SER A 82 -21.23 -4.73 -5.03
N ASN A 83 -21.86 -5.67 -5.74
CA ASN A 83 -22.95 -5.43 -6.69
C ASN A 83 -24.26 -5.22 -5.95
#